data_AF-A0AA43LH64-F1
#
_entry.id   AF-A0AA43LH64-F1
#
_cell.length_a   1.000
_cell.length_b   1.000
_cell.length_c   1.000
_cell.angle_alpha   90.00
_cell.angle_beta   90.00
_cell.angle_gamma   90.00
#
_symmetry.space_group_name_H-M   'P 1'
#
loop_
_entity.id
_entity.type
_entity.pdbx_description
1 polymer ?
#
loop_
_entity_poly.entity_id
_entity_poly.type
_entity_poly.pdbx_seq_one_letter_code
_entity_poly.pdbx_strand_id
1 'polypeptide(L)'
;MNETFNLKRFLSLLKRDIRMCSKYYLYISIALLGILLIVAIFSHIIMNITGPNNSYDGNFIIVYFALIAAIFCSPFYLRENNNKQEALFSYILPSSALERFLSVCARNLIVLVICTIILILTNLVWSIITISFSHDLTVYIKIDSSVITAILSMQAIAILGQAYFRKFALVKTFGITTLLLYLTLMLAMGVTEPDSYFDLEDFIFPEIFSQQWLGSVHPVLYVCGTILKLIFPFGLWFAAYFKMKETEI
;
A
#
# COMPACT_ATOMS: atom_id res chain seq x y z
N MET A 1 -30.23 18.13 -5.96
CA MET A 1 -29.17 17.12 -6.25
C MET A 1 -29.37 16.00 -5.24
N ASN A 2 -29.53 14.74 -5.66
CA ASN A 2 -29.90 13.66 -4.73
C ASN A 2 -28.75 13.33 -3.76
N GLU A 3 -28.76 13.95 -2.58
CA GLU A 3 -27.78 13.73 -1.51
C GLU A 3 -27.84 12.32 -0.93
N THR A 4 -28.96 11.62 -1.13
CA THR A 4 -29.15 10.26 -0.62
C THR A 4 -28.32 9.25 -1.41
N PHE A 5 -27.58 8.42 -0.67
CA PHE A 5 -26.88 7.25 -1.22
C PHE A 5 -27.85 6.29 -1.88
N ASN A 6 -27.52 5.80 -3.07
CA ASN A 6 -28.29 4.76 -3.76
C ASN A 6 -27.35 3.64 -4.24
N LEU A 7 -27.55 2.44 -3.68
CA LEU A 7 -26.72 1.28 -3.97
C LEU A 7 -26.72 0.89 -5.47
N LYS A 8 -27.85 0.98 -6.16
CA LYS A 8 -27.95 0.65 -7.60
C LYS A 8 -27.15 1.64 -8.45
N ARG A 9 -27.17 2.92 -8.07
CA ARG A 9 -26.39 3.98 -8.72
C ARG A 9 -24.90 3.77 -8.48
N PHE A 10 -24.52 3.49 -7.23
CA PHE A 10 -23.16 3.15 -6.85
C PHE A 10 -22.61 1.95 -7.63
N LEU A 11 -23.33 0.82 -7.68
CA LEU A 11 -22.87 -0.36 -8.41
C LEU A 11 -22.70 -0.12 -9.91
N SER A 12 -23.60 0.67 -10.52
CA SER A 12 -23.48 1.06 -11.93
C SER A 12 -22.24 1.92 -12.17
N LEU A 13 -21.96 2.86 -11.27
CA LEU A 13 -20.76 3.71 -11.31
C LEU A 13 -19.49 2.88 -11.15
N LEU A 14 -19.45 1.99 -10.15
CA LEU A 14 -18.32 1.09 -9.89
C LEU A 14 -18.04 0.20 -11.12
N LYS A 15 -19.07 -0.42 -11.68
CA LYS A 15 -18.95 -1.30 -12.86
C LYS A 15 -18.37 -0.57 -14.06
N ARG A 16 -18.79 0.69 -14.26
CA ARG A 16 -18.24 1.52 -15.34
C ARG A 16 -16.78 1.86 -15.06
N ASP A 17 -16.46 2.37 -13.87
CA ASP A 17 -15.10 2.80 -13.53
C ASP A 17 -14.10 1.63 -13.60
N ILE A 18 -14.50 0.41 -13.22
CA ILE A 18 -13.69 -0.80 -13.38
C ILE A 18 -13.39 -1.09 -14.86
N ARG A 19 -14.37 -0.95 -15.75
CA ARG A 19 -14.17 -1.19 -17.19
C ARG A 19 -13.23 -0.18 -17.81
N MET A 20 -13.39 1.10 -17.48
CA MET A 20 -12.51 2.16 -17.96
C MET A 20 -11.07 1.91 -17.50
N CYS A 21 -10.90 1.48 -16.24
CA CYS A 21 -9.60 1.20 -15.67
C CYS A 21 -9.02 -0.20 -15.96
N SER A 22 -9.70 -1.04 -16.75
CA SER A 22 -9.34 -2.44 -16.99
C SER A 22 -7.87 -2.63 -17.43
N LYS A 23 -7.40 -1.76 -18.33
CA LYS A 23 -6.01 -1.78 -18.83
C LYS A 23 -4.98 -1.49 -17.75
N TYR A 24 -5.29 -0.57 -16.82
CA TYR A 24 -4.38 -0.21 -15.74
C TYR A 24 -4.21 -1.36 -14.73
N TYR A 25 -5.28 -2.11 -14.44
CA TYR A 25 -5.15 -3.31 -13.61
C TYR A 25 -4.20 -4.34 -14.25
N LEU A 26 -4.26 -4.52 -15.57
CA LEU A 26 -3.30 -5.37 -16.28
C LEU A 26 -1.87 -4.85 -16.17
N TYR A 27 -1.64 -3.55 -16.37
CA TYR A 27 -0.29 -2.98 -16.23
C TYR A 27 0.29 -3.13 -14.82
N ILE A 28 -0.53 -2.92 -13.78
CA ILE A 28 -0.11 -3.15 -12.39
C ILE A 28 0.24 -4.63 -12.17
N SER A 29 -0.60 -5.55 -12.67
CA SER A 29 -0.34 -6.99 -12.51
C SER A 29 0.93 -7.46 -13.21
N ILE A 30 1.19 -6.99 -14.44
CA ILE A 30 2.38 -7.33 -15.20
C ILE A 30 3.63 -6.73 -14.55
N ALA A 31 3.56 -5.47 -14.09
CA ALA A 31 4.67 -4.83 -13.40
C ALA A 31 5.05 -5.57 -12.11
N LEU A 32 4.05 -5.96 -11.31
CA LEU A 32 4.27 -6.69 -10.08
C LEU A 32 4.86 -8.09 -10.34
N LEU A 33 4.33 -8.83 -11.32
CA LEU A 33 4.91 -10.10 -11.76
C LEU A 33 6.36 -9.94 -12.24
N GLY A 34 6.66 -8.91 -13.00
CA GLY A 34 8.01 -8.62 -13.48
C GLY A 34 9.00 -8.37 -12.34
N ILE A 35 8.61 -7.57 -11.35
CA ILE A 35 9.43 -7.31 -10.15
C ILE A 35 9.65 -8.61 -9.37
N LEU A 36 8.60 -9.40 -9.15
CA LEU A 36 8.72 -10.68 -8.43
C LEU A 36 9.66 -11.65 -9.14
N LEU A 37 9.61 -11.72 -10.48
CA LEU A 37 10.53 -12.55 -11.26
C LEU A 37 11.98 -12.06 -11.13
N ILE A 38 12.22 -10.75 -11.19
CA ILE A 38 13.56 -10.18 -11.01
C ILE A 38 14.10 -10.50 -9.62
N VAL A 39 13.30 -10.29 -8.57
CA VAL A 39 13.68 -10.62 -7.18
C VAL A 39 14.01 -12.10 -7.06
N ALA A 40 13.20 -12.97 -7.66
CA ALA A 40 13.42 -14.41 -7.57
C ALA A 40 14.68 -14.86 -8.32
N ILE A 41 14.95 -14.33 -9.52
CA ILE A 41 16.20 -14.61 -10.26
C ILE A 41 17.40 -14.12 -9.45
N PHE A 42 17.33 -12.90 -8.90
CA PHE A 42 18.42 -12.32 -8.12
C PHE A 42 18.68 -13.11 -6.84
N SER A 43 17.62 -13.57 -6.16
CA SER A 43 17.72 -14.42 -4.98
C SER A 43 18.45 -15.74 -5.29
N HIS A 44 18.14 -16.37 -6.43
CA HIS A 44 18.77 -17.60 -6.86
C HIS A 44 20.26 -17.40 -7.21
N ILE A 45 20.61 -16.30 -7.87
CA ILE A 45 22.01 -15.96 -8.16
C ILE A 45 22.80 -15.79 -6.86
N ILE A 46 22.25 -15.07 -5.89
CA ILE A 46 22.92 -14.83 -4.61
C ILE A 46 23.08 -16.13 -3.79
N MET A 47 22.07 -17.01 -3.80
CA MET A 47 22.17 -18.36 -3.19
C MET A 47 23.36 -19.15 -3.68
N ASN A 48 23.57 -19.16 -4.98
CA ASN A 48 24.70 -19.89 -5.56
C ASN A 48 26.06 -19.30 -5.18
N ILE A 49 26.12 -18.01 -4.83
CA ILE A 49 27.37 -17.30 -4.49
C ILE A 49 27.67 -17.35 -2.98
N THR A 50 26.65 -17.19 -2.13
CA THR A 50 26.82 -17.01 -0.67
C THR A 50 26.62 -18.28 0.14
N GLY A 51 26.18 -19.37 -0.50
CA GLY A 51 25.92 -20.65 0.15
C GLY A 51 24.58 -20.69 0.89
N PRO A 52 24.08 -21.89 1.25
CA PRO A 52 22.71 -22.12 1.72
C PRO A 52 22.38 -21.58 3.13
N ASN A 53 23.36 -21.08 3.89
CA ASN A 53 23.19 -20.75 5.31
C ASN A 53 22.88 -19.28 5.61
N ASN A 54 22.88 -18.39 4.62
CA ASN A 54 22.45 -17.00 4.82
C ASN A 54 20.94 -16.89 4.59
N SER A 55 20.18 -16.77 5.66
CA SER A 55 18.73 -16.56 5.63
C SER A 55 18.38 -15.26 4.88
N TYR A 56 17.55 -15.40 3.84
CA TYR A 56 17.22 -14.35 2.86
C TYR A 56 16.17 -13.34 3.34
N ASP A 57 16.29 -12.80 4.55
CA ASP A 57 15.33 -11.84 5.10
C ASP A 57 15.21 -10.56 4.22
N GLY A 58 16.29 -10.15 3.56
CA GLY A 58 16.31 -9.00 2.65
C GLY A 58 15.44 -9.14 1.39
N ASN A 59 15.21 -10.36 0.88
CA ASN A 59 14.36 -10.56 -0.30
C ASN A 59 12.87 -10.37 0.04
N PHE A 60 12.47 -10.70 1.26
CA PHE A 60 11.10 -10.47 1.74
C PHE A 60 10.77 -8.98 1.82
N ILE A 61 11.73 -8.17 2.28
CA ILE A 61 11.58 -6.71 2.37
C ILE A 61 11.25 -6.11 1.01
N ILE A 62 11.95 -6.51 -0.06
CA ILE A 62 11.73 -5.99 -1.42
C ILE A 62 10.32 -6.32 -1.92
N VAL A 63 9.80 -7.53 -1.61
CA VAL A 63 8.45 -7.94 -2.01
C VAL A 63 7.37 -7.12 -1.29
N TYR A 64 7.54 -6.86 0.02
CA TYR A 64 6.62 -5.99 0.75
C TYR A 64 6.65 -4.56 0.23
N PHE A 65 7.84 -4.01 -0.08
CA PHE A 65 7.97 -2.69 -0.69
C PHE A 65 7.30 -2.61 -2.06
N ALA A 66 7.44 -3.64 -2.90
CA ALA A 66 6.79 -3.69 -4.20
C ALA A 66 5.25 -3.69 -4.07
N LEU A 67 4.71 -4.44 -3.10
CA LEU A 67 3.27 -4.47 -2.83
C LEU A 67 2.77 -3.12 -2.30
N ILE A 68 3.47 -2.54 -1.33
CA ILE A 68 3.13 -1.22 -0.78
C ILE A 68 3.19 -0.16 -1.89
N ALA A 69 4.21 -0.19 -2.76
CA ALA A 69 4.35 0.73 -3.87
C ALA A 69 3.22 0.56 -4.91
N ALA A 70 2.82 -0.67 -5.23
CA ALA A 70 1.72 -0.94 -6.14
C ALA A 70 0.39 -0.37 -5.61
N ILE A 71 0.13 -0.53 -4.32
CA ILE A 71 -1.09 -0.02 -3.66
C ILE A 71 -1.02 1.50 -3.47
N PHE A 72 0.15 2.07 -3.18
CA PHE A 72 0.33 3.52 -3.10
C PHE A 72 0.12 4.20 -4.45
N CYS A 73 0.60 3.59 -5.53
CA CYS A 73 0.48 4.14 -6.87
C CYS A 73 -0.95 3.99 -7.45
N SER A 74 -1.72 2.99 -7.00
CA SER A 74 -3.01 2.65 -7.60
C SER A 74 -4.03 3.80 -7.68
N PRO A 75 -4.24 4.64 -6.65
CA PRO A 75 -5.26 5.68 -6.70
C PRO A 75 -4.93 6.74 -7.77
N PHE A 76 -3.64 6.96 -8.05
CA PHE A 76 -3.19 7.96 -9.01
C PHE A 76 -3.35 7.49 -10.46
N TYR A 77 -3.04 6.22 -10.76
CA TYR A 77 -3.20 5.66 -12.11
C TYR A 77 -4.65 5.33 -12.45
N LEU A 78 -5.46 4.96 -11.45
CA LEU A 78 -6.89 4.67 -11.62
C LEU A 78 -7.75 5.93 -11.64
N ARG A 79 -7.14 7.11 -11.78
CA ARG A 79 -7.82 8.39 -12.00
C ARG A 79 -7.71 8.76 -13.47
N GLU A 80 -8.79 8.57 -14.22
CA GLU A 80 -8.99 9.25 -15.50
C GLU A 80 -9.15 10.75 -15.22
N ASN A 81 -8.04 11.49 -15.25
CA ASN A 81 -8.06 12.95 -15.17
C ASN A 81 -7.03 13.62 -16.08
N ASN A 82 -6.34 12.86 -16.92
CA ASN A 82 -5.37 13.44 -17.85
C ASN A 82 -6.06 14.07 -19.06
N ASN A 83 -7.29 13.67 -19.38
CA ASN A 83 -8.06 14.24 -20.48
C ASN A 83 -9.20 15.12 -19.96
N LYS A 84 -9.18 16.43 -20.28
CA LYS A 84 -10.17 17.42 -19.80
C LYS A 84 -11.63 17.03 -20.09
N GLN A 85 -11.84 16.28 -21.17
CA GLN A 85 -13.16 15.85 -21.63
C GLN A 85 -13.78 14.76 -20.74
N GLU A 86 -12.98 13.80 -20.29
CA GLU A 86 -13.42 12.74 -19.36
C GLU A 86 -13.69 13.29 -17.97
N ALA A 87 -12.88 14.27 -17.53
CA ALA A 87 -13.10 14.98 -16.29
C ALA A 87 -14.47 15.68 -16.29
N LEU A 88 -14.80 16.43 -17.35
CA LEU A 88 -16.10 17.09 -17.50
C LEU A 88 -17.26 16.08 -17.48
N PHE A 89 -17.13 14.96 -18.20
CA PHE A 89 -18.15 13.91 -18.19
C PHE A 89 -18.33 13.30 -16.79
N SER A 90 -17.26 13.19 -16.01
CA SER A 90 -17.32 12.69 -14.64
C SER A 90 -18.10 13.61 -13.69
N TYR A 91 -18.02 14.93 -13.89
CA TYR A 91 -18.74 15.91 -13.06
C TYR A 91 -20.24 15.96 -13.38
N ILE A 92 -20.63 15.69 -14.63
CA ILE A 92 -22.03 15.72 -15.07
C ILE A 92 -22.84 14.53 -14.53
N LEU A 93 -22.18 13.46 -14.09
CA LEU A 93 -22.87 12.28 -13.58
C LEU A 93 -23.60 12.61 -12.27
N PRO A 94 -24.87 12.21 -12.14
CA PRO A 94 -25.68 12.48 -10.96
C PRO A 94 -25.33 11.51 -9.82
N SER A 95 -24.06 11.39 -9.44
CA SER A 95 -23.58 10.58 -8.31
C SER A 95 -23.28 11.46 -7.10
N SER A 96 -23.53 10.92 -5.92
CA SER A 96 -23.21 11.59 -4.64
C SER A 96 -21.70 11.53 -4.39
N ALA A 97 -21.14 12.54 -3.70
CA ALA A 97 -19.75 12.57 -3.25
C ALA A 97 -19.35 11.29 -2.50
N LEU A 98 -20.27 10.74 -1.70
CA LEU A 98 -20.05 9.48 -0.95
C LEU A 98 -19.87 8.29 -1.89
N GLU A 99 -20.70 8.19 -2.94
CA GLU A 99 -20.61 7.08 -3.91
C GLU A 99 -19.31 7.12 -4.70
N ARG A 100 -18.85 8.33 -5.06
CA ARG A 100 -17.57 8.53 -5.75
C ARG A 100 -16.40 8.16 -4.85
N PHE A 101 -16.42 8.59 -3.58
CA PHE A 101 -15.40 8.20 -2.61
C PHE A 101 -15.35 6.68 -2.38
N LEU A 102 -16.51 6.04 -2.19
CA LEU A 102 -16.59 4.59 -2.07
C LEU A 102 -16.11 3.87 -3.34
N SER A 103 -16.33 4.44 -4.53
CA SER A 103 -15.83 3.87 -5.79
C SER A 103 -14.31 3.89 -5.83
N VAL A 104 -13.66 4.98 -5.40
CA VAL A 104 -12.20 5.06 -5.27
C VAL A 104 -11.68 4.01 -4.28
N CYS A 105 -12.31 3.89 -3.11
CA CYS A 105 -11.93 2.89 -2.10
C CYS A 105 -12.06 1.46 -2.64
N ALA A 106 -13.19 1.14 -3.30
CA ALA A 106 -13.45 -0.18 -3.86
C ALA A 106 -12.48 -0.54 -4.99
N ARG A 107 -12.10 0.40 -5.85
CA ARG A 107 -11.09 0.17 -6.90
C ARG A 107 -9.72 -0.17 -6.32
N ASN A 108 -9.29 0.53 -5.28
CA ASN A 108 -8.03 0.23 -4.61
C ASN A 108 -8.08 -1.13 -3.88
N LEU A 109 -9.24 -1.52 -3.33
CA LEU A 109 -9.43 -2.84 -2.75
C LEU A 109 -9.28 -3.95 -3.82
N ILE A 110 -9.81 -3.73 -5.03
CA ILE A 110 -9.62 -4.65 -6.15
C ILE A 110 -8.13 -4.82 -6.48
N VAL A 111 -7.33 -3.74 -6.48
CA VAL A 111 -5.88 -3.84 -6.68
C VAL A 111 -5.22 -4.69 -5.61
N LEU A 112 -5.59 -4.48 -4.34
CA LEU A 112 -5.08 -5.28 -3.23
C LEU A 112 -5.38 -6.77 -3.44
N VAL A 113 -6.61 -7.11 -3.78
CA VAL A 113 -7.00 -8.50 -4.06
C VAL A 113 -6.18 -9.09 -5.21
N ILE A 114 -6.01 -8.36 -6.32
CA ILE A 114 -5.18 -8.80 -7.45
C ILE A 114 -3.72 -9.05 -6.99
N CYS A 115 -3.14 -8.13 -6.22
CA CYS A 115 -1.77 -8.28 -5.71
C CYS A 115 -1.64 -9.53 -4.82
N THR A 116 -2.59 -9.76 -3.91
CA THR A 116 -2.57 -10.95 -3.04
C THR A 116 -2.70 -12.26 -3.83
N ILE A 117 -3.57 -12.30 -4.85
CA ILE A 117 -3.71 -13.48 -5.71
C ILE A 117 -2.40 -13.76 -6.45
N ILE A 118 -1.76 -12.73 -7.01
CA ILE A 118 -0.48 -12.88 -7.69
C ILE A 118 0.59 -13.43 -6.75
N LEU A 119 0.69 -12.91 -5.52
CA LEU A 119 1.64 -13.42 -4.53
C LEU A 119 1.41 -14.89 -4.18
N ILE A 120 0.15 -15.28 -3.99
CA ILE A 120 -0.21 -16.68 -3.70
C ILE A 120 0.20 -17.57 -4.87
N LEU A 121 -0.12 -17.16 -6.11
CA LEU A 121 0.25 -17.91 -7.31
C LEU A 121 1.76 -18.04 -7.47
N THR A 122 2.53 -16.96 -7.25
CA THR A 122 3.99 -17.02 -7.35
C THR A 122 4.60 -17.92 -6.28
N ASN A 123 4.07 -17.90 -5.05
CA ASN A 123 4.52 -18.79 -3.97
C ASN A 123 4.22 -20.26 -4.28
N LEU A 124 3.05 -20.55 -4.86
CA LEU A 124 2.70 -21.90 -5.29
C LEU A 124 3.66 -22.40 -6.39
N VAL A 125 3.94 -21.57 -7.40
CA VAL A 125 4.87 -21.92 -8.48
C VAL A 125 6.28 -22.18 -7.92
N TRP A 126 6.78 -21.31 -7.03
CA TRP A 126 8.07 -21.51 -6.40
C TRP A 126 8.12 -22.76 -5.51
N SER A 127 7.07 -23.04 -4.75
CA SER A 127 6.98 -24.27 -3.96
C SER A 127 7.07 -25.53 -4.84
N ILE A 128 6.46 -25.54 -6.02
CA ILE A 128 6.54 -26.69 -6.95
C ILE A 128 7.97 -26.86 -7.51
N ILE A 129 8.61 -25.75 -7.87
CA ILE A 129 9.99 -25.76 -8.40
C ILE A 129 10.96 -26.28 -7.33
N THR A 130 10.83 -25.81 -6.10
CA THR A 130 11.76 -26.17 -5.00
C THR A 130 11.69 -27.64 -4.58
N ILE A 131 10.49 -28.22 -4.54
CA ILE A 131 10.31 -29.67 -4.33
C ILE A 131 11.05 -30.47 -5.40
N SER A 132 11.11 -29.94 -6.63
CA SER A 132 11.72 -30.62 -7.78
C SER A 132 13.24 -30.51 -7.81
N PHE A 133 13.82 -29.49 -7.18
CA PHE A 133 15.26 -29.20 -7.20
C PHE A 133 15.96 -29.37 -5.84
N SER A 134 15.29 -29.92 -4.81
CA SER A 134 15.87 -30.20 -3.49
C SER A 134 16.61 -29.01 -2.85
N HIS A 135 16.11 -27.79 -3.11
CA HIS A 135 16.62 -26.56 -2.53
C HIS A 135 15.52 -25.91 -1.67
N ASP A 136 15.85 -25.58 -0.42
CA ASP A 136 14.98 -24.87 0.52
C ASP A 136 14.83 -23.40 0.12
N LEU A 137 14.08 -23.15 -0.96
CA LEU A 137 13.73 -21.83 -1.46
C LEU A 137 12.27 -21.53 -1.07
N THR A 138 11.96 -21.62 0.21
CA THR A 138 10.63 -21.26 0.71
C THR A 138 10.55 -19.73 0.87
N VAL A 139 10.11 -19.04 -0.19
CA VAL A 139 9.64 -17.66 -0.06
C VAL A 139 8.27 -17.70 0.62
N TYR A 140 8.26 -17.82 1.94
CA TYR A 140 7.04 -17.75 2.74
C TYR A 140 6.71 -16.30 3.05
N ILE A 141 5.84 -15.68 2.25
CA ILE A 141 5.35 -14.32 2.53
C ILE A 141 4.29 -14.43 3.63
N LYS A 142 4.69 -14.15 4.87
CA LYS A 142 3.76 -14.06 6.00
C LYS A 142 3.13 -12.67 6.02
N ILE A 143 1.83 -12.57 5.79
CA ILE A 143 1.12 -11.29 5.94
C ILE A 143 0.80 -11.12 7.42
N ASP A 144 1.67 -10.41 8.14
CA ASP A 144 1.44 -10.04 9.54
C ASP A 144 0.54 -8.79 9.66
N SER A 145 -0.04 -8.59 10.85
CA SER A 145 -0.92 -7.46 11.14
C SER A 145 -0.26 -6.11 10.89
N SER A 146 1.04 -6.00 11.17
CA SER A 146 1.86 -4.81 10.91
C SER A 146 1.85 -4.43 9.43
N VAL A 147 2.08 -5.41 8.54
CA VAL A 147 2.08 -5.24 7.08
C VAL A 147 0.70 -4.78 6.59
N ILE A 148 -0.38 -5.36 7.11
CA ILE A 148 -1.76 -4.95 6.76
C ILE A 148 -1.99 -3.49 7.17
N THR A 149 -1.59 -3.11 8.38
CA THR A 149 -1.75 -1.71 8.84
C THR A 149 -0.91 -0.74 8.02
N ALA A 150 0.29 -1.13 7.60
CA ALA A 150 1.15 -0.32 6.74
C ALA A 150 0.52 -0.13 5.34
N ILE A 151 -0.01 -1.19 4.76
CA ILE A 151 -0.73 -1.14 3.48
C ILE A 151 -1.93 -0.20 3.54
N LEU A 152 -2.77 -0.34 4.56
CA LEU A 152 -3.94 0.52 4.76
C LEU A 152 -3.56 1.98 4.97
N SER A 153 -2.49 2.23 5.72
CA SER A 153 -1.97 3.58 5.99
C SER A 153 -1.46 4.23 4.70
N MET A 154 -0.66 3.50 3.91
CA MET A 154 -0.14 4.00 2.63
C MET A 154 -1.26 4.22 1.61
N GLN A 155 -2.25 3.34 1.56
CA GLN A 155 -3.45 3.52 0.75
C GLN A 155 -4.21 4.79 1.14
N ALA A 156 -4.38 5.04 2.44
CA ALA A 156 -5.09 6.22 2.93
C ALA A 156 -4.35 7.52 2.59
N ILE A 157 -3.03 7.54 2.73
CA ILE A 157 -2.18 8.67 2.34
C ILE A 157 -2.29 8.94 0.84
N ALA A 158 -2.24 7.89 0.00
CA ALA A 158 -2.35 8.02 -1.44
C ALA A 158 -3.71 8.57 -1.88
N ILE A 159 -4.82 8.09 -1.29
CA ILE A 159 -6.17 8.60 -1.57
C ILE A 159 -6.31 10.07 -1.15
N LEU A 160 -5.83 10.43 0.05
CA LEU A 160 -5.85 11.81 0.52
C LEU A 160 -5.02 12.71 -0.38
N GLY A 161 -3.82 12.26 -0.73
CA GLY A 161 -2.93 12.95 -1.64
C GLY A 161 -3.54 13.21 -3.02
N GLN A 162 -4.26 12.22 -3.56
CA GLN A 162 -5.03 12.36 -4.78
C GLN A 162 -6.16 13.39 -4.64
N ALA A 163 -6.82 13.49 -3.48
CA ALA A 163 -7.87 14.47 -3.23
C ALA A 163 -7.32 15.91 -3.19
N TYR A 164 -6.16 16.14 -2.57
CA TYR A 164 -5.56 17.48 -2.45
C TYR A 164 -4.93 17.98 -3.75
N PHE A 165 -4.22 17.13 -4.50
CA PHE A 165 -3.46 17.57 -5.66
C PHE A 165 -4.18 17.24 -6.98
N ARG A 166 -4.47 18.27 -7.79
CA ARG A 166 -5.09 18.10 -9.12
C ARG A 166 -4.09 17.71 -10.20
N LYS A 167 -2.85 18.19 -10.14
CA LYS A 167 -1.76 17.91 -11.10
C LYS A 167 -0.53 17.38 -10.38
N PHE A 168 0.16 16.42 -10.99
CA PHE A 168 1.34 15.74 -10.42
C PHE A 168 1.10 15.21 -9.01
N ALA A 169 -0.10 14.67 -8.77
CA ALA A 169 -0.52 14.22 -7.44
C ALA A 169 0.41 13.15 -6.88
N LEU A 170 0.83 12.18 -7.70
CA LEU A 170 1.80 11.16 -7.29
C LEU A 170 3.12 11.79 -6.82
N VAL A 171 3.74 12.65 -7.63
CA VAL A 171 5.05 13.24 -7.30
C VAL A 171 4.99 14.10 -6.04
N LYS A 172 3.94 14.92 -5.89
CA LYS A 172 3.78 15.79 -4.73
C LYS A 172 3.51 15.02 -3.45
N THR A 173 2.68 13.99 -3.53
CA THR A 173 2.34 13.15 -2.38
C THR A 173 3.55 12.35 -1.94
N PHE A 174 4.23 11.70 -2.88
CA PHE A 174 5.46 10.99 -2.63
C PHE A 174 6.51 11.92 -1.98
N GLY A 175 6.75 13.10 -2.56
CA GLY A 175 7.71 14.08 -2.03
C GLY A 175 7.37 14.57 -0.61
N ILE A 176 6.09 14.82 -0.31
CA ILE A 176 5.68 15.21 1.04
C ILE A 176 5.83 14.04 2.03
N THR A 177 5.45 12.83 1.61
CA THR A 177 5.56 11.65 2.47
C THR A 177 7.01 11.29 2.76
N THR A 178 7.91 11.38 1.78
CA THR A 178 9.33 11.10 1.99
C THR A 178 9.99 12.17 2.85
N LEU A 179 9.62 13.45 2.67
CA LEU A 179 10.09 14.52 3.54
C LEU A 179 9.62 14.33 4.99
N LEU A 180 8.35 14.00 5.20
CA LEU A 180 7.83 13.69 6.54
C LEU A 180 8.52 12.47 7.15
N LEU A 181 8.72 11.41 6.36
CA LEU A 181 9.43 10.22 6.82
C LEU A 181 10.86 10.55 7.23
N TYR A 182 11.57 11.34 6.42
CA TYR A 182 12.92 11.81 6.73
C TYR A 182 12.96 12.63 8.02
N LEU A 183 12.01 13.55 8.23
CA LEU A 183 11.91 14.32 9.47
C LEU A 183 11.62 13.42 10.68
N THR A 184 10.74 12.43 10.53
CA THR A 184 10.45 11.48 11.62
C THR A 184 11.65 10.60 11.95
N LEU A 185 12.44 10.19 10.95
CA LEU A 185 13.68 9.45 11.18
C LEU A 185 14.72 10.31 11.90
N MET A 186 14.89 11.56 11.49
CA MET A 186 15.79 12.50 12.17
C MET A 186 15.41 12.74 13.63
N LEU A 187 14.11 12.89 13.90
CA LEU A 187 13.61 13.01 15.27
C LEU A 187 13.80 11.71 16.06
N ALA A 188 13.58 10.55 15.45
CA ALA A 188 13.80 9.26 16.11
C ALA A 188 15.27 9.07 16.49
N MET A 189 16.20 9.31 15.55
CA MET A 189 17.64 9.24 15.79
C MET A 189 18.13 10.26 16.84
N GLY A 190 17.49 11.44 16.91
CA GLY A 190 17.80 12.46 17.91
C GLY A 190 17.29 12.14 19.32
N VAL A 191 16.36 11.19 19.46
CA VAL A 191 15.77 10.76 20.74
C VAL A 191 16.42 9.47 21.25
N THR A 192 16.97 8.64 20.36
CA THR A 192 17.71 7.41 20.73
C THR A 192 19.13 7.72 21.20
N GLU A 193 19.63 6.97 22.18
CA GLU A 193 20.98 7.12 22.71
C GLU A 193 22.05 6.95 21.60
N PRO A 194 23.17 7.69 21.65
CA PRO A 194 24.16 7.76 20.57
C PRO A 194 24.83 6.42 20.21
N ASP A 195 24.71 5.40 21.08
CA ASP A 195 25.29 4.06 20.87
C ASP A 195 24.29 3.03 20.32
N SER A 196 23.02 3.42 20.14
CA SER A 196 21.99 2.56 19.54
C SER A 196 21.87 2.87 18.04
N TYR A 197 22.34 1.94 17.20
CA TYR A 197 22.10 2.00 15.77
C TYR A 197 20.61 1.77 15.52
N PHE A 198 19.91 2.81 15.09
CA PHE A 198 18.53 2.70 14.62
C PHE A 198 18.55 2.02 13.24
N ASP A 199 18.27 0.72 13.21
CA ASP A 199 18.27 -0.04 11.96
C ASP A 199 16.96 0.16 11.20
N LEU A 200 17.03 0.03 9.88
CA LEU A 200 15.86 0.19 9.00
C LEU A 200 14.78 -0.87 9.30
N GLU A 201 15.19 -2.01 9.84
CA GLU A 201 14.31 -3.07 10.32
C GLU A 201 13.50 -2.65 11.55
N ASP A 202 14.09 -1.88 12.48
CA ASP A 202 13.39 -1.34 13.66
C ASP A 202 12.31 -0.34 13.29
N PHE A 203 12.51 0.40 12.19
CA PHE A 203 11.50 1.30 11.65
C PHE A 203 10.32 0.55 11.01
N ILE A 204 10.61 -0.54 10.31
CA ILE A 204 9.60 -1.36 9.61
C ILE A 204 8.82 -2.23 10.61
N PHE A 205 9.48 -2.69 11.67
CA PHE A 205 8.92 -3.54 12.72
C PHE A 205 9.03 -2.87 14.10
N PRO A 206 8.32 -1.75 14.33
CA PRO A 206 8.43 -0.99 15.58
C PRO A 206 7.94 -1.75 16.82
N GLU A 207 7.22 -2.87 16.63
CA GLU A 207 6.83 -3.77 17.71
C GLU A 207 8.03 -4.50 18.32
N ILE A 208 9.03 -4.86 17.51
CA ILE A 208 10.26 -5.52 17.98
C ILE A 208 11.10 -4.51 18.75
N PHE A 209 11.31 -3.32 18.17
CA PHE A 209 12.03 -2.21 18.79
C PHE A 209 11.38 -1.76 20.12
N SER A 210 10.05 -1.59 20.14
CA SER A 210 9.34 -1.21 21.37
C SER A 210 9.38 -2.29 22.44
N GLN A 211 9.33 -3.58 22.10
CA GLN A 211 9.48 -4.65 23.09
C GLN A 211 10.90 -4.73 23.68
N GLN A 212 11.92 -4.46 22.87
CA GLN A 212 13.33 -4.51 23.29
C GLN A 212 13.71 -3.34 24.21
N TRP A 213 13.17 -2.14 23.97
CA TRP A 213 13.56 -0.92 24.69
C TRP A 213 12.56 -0.44 25.74
N LEU A 214 11.26 -0.75 25.63
CA LEU A 214 10.25 -0.27 26.60
C LEU A 214 9.91 -1.27 27.71
N GLY A 215 10.58 -2.42 27.78
CA GLY A 215 10.26 -3.47 28.75
C GLY A 215 8.81 -3.93 28.63
N SER A 216 8.33 -4.76 29.55
CA SER A 216 6.97 -5.30 29.57
C SER A 216 5.93 -4.19 29.39
N VAL A 217 5.41 -4.04 28.17
CA VAL A 217 4.59 -2.91 27.76
C VAL A 217 3.40 -2.76 28.70
N HIS A 218 3.32 -1.62 29.39
CA HIS A 218 2.13 -1.25 30.15
C HIS A 218 0.91 -1.42 29.22
N PRO A 219 -0.13 -2.18 29.61
CA PRO A 219 -1.25 -2.50 28.73
C PRO A 219 -1.92 -1.26 28.11
N VAL A 220 -1.82 -0.12 28.79
CA VAL A 220 -2.28 1.19 28.30
C VAL A 220 -1.54 1.63 27.03
N LEU A 221 -0.21 1.54 26.97
CA LEU A 221 0.57 1.95 25.79
C LEU A 221 0.29 1.04 24.59
N TYR A 222 0.13 -0.26 24.83
CA TYR A 222 -0.27 -1.21 23.79
C TYR A 222 -1.66 -0.90 23.22
N VAL A 223 -2.62 -0.61 24.10
CA VAL A 223 -3.99 -0.22 23.70
C VAL A 223 -3.96 1.10 22.92
N CYS A 224 -3.23 2.12 23.41
CA CYS A 224 -3.08 3.40 22.71
C CYS A 224 -2.43 3.24 21.33
N GLY A 225 -1.36 2.43 21.21
CA GLY A 225 -0.70 2.14 19.94
C GLY A 225 -1.63 1.42 18.96
N THR A 226 -2.43 0.47 19.43
CA THR A 226 -3.42 -0.24 18.62
C THR A 226 -4.53 0.70 18.12
N ILE A 227 -5.02 1.58 19.00
CA ILE A 227 -6.02 2.60 18.65
C ILE A 227 -5.44 3.55 17.59
N LEU A 228 -4.20 4.02 17.75
CA LEU A 228 -3.53 4.89 16.77
C LEU A 228 -3.36 4.22 15.40
N LYS A 229 -2.95 2.95 15.37
CA LYS A 229 -2.82 2.16 14.13
C LYS A 229 -4.14 2.03 13.36
N LEU A 230 -5.28 2.07 14.05
CA LEU A 230 -6.60 2.08 13.41
C LEU A 230 -7.04 3.50 13.04
N ILE A 231 -6.96 4.45 13.97
CA ILE A 231 -7.42 5.83 13.74
C ILE A 231 -6.67 6.48 12.58
N PHE A 232 -5.37 6.20 12.41
CA PHE A 232 -4.58 6.82 11.36
C PHE A 232 -5.12 6.57 9.93
N PRO A 233 -5.25 5.32 9.43
CA PRO A 233 -5.79 5.07 8.09
C PRO A 233 -7.25 5.52 7.95
N PHE A 234 -8.12 5.26 8.95
CA PHE A 234 -9.53 5.63 8.87
C PHE A 234 -9.75 7.14 8.95
N GLY A 235 -8.98 7.84 9.77
CA GLY A 235 -9.00 9.31 9.90
C GLY A 235 -8.56 9.99 8.61
N LEU A 236 -7.52 9.46 7.95
CA LEU A 236 -7.09 9.95 6.63
C LEU A 236 -8.12 9.68 5.53
N TRP A 237 -8.80 8.54 5.55
CA TRP A 237 -9.94 8.28 4.66
C TRP A 237 -11.07 9.29 4.86
N PHE A 238 -11.41 9.60 6.13
CA PHE A 238 -12.42 10.60 6.45
C PHE A 238 -12.01 11.98 5.95
N ALA A 239 -10.77 12.40 6.20
CA ALA A 239 -10.23 13.66 5.69
C ALA A 239 -10.25 13.73 4.15
N ALA A 240 -9.90 12.63 3.47
CA ALA A 240 -9.99 12.54 2.02
C ALA A 240 -11.43 12.69 1.51
N TYR A 241 -12.41 12.09 2.19
CA TYR A 241 -13.83 12.22 1.86
C TYR A 241 -14.30 13.68 1.93
N PHE A 242 -14.03 14.40 3.03
CA PHE A 242 -14.39 15.82 3.12
C PHE A 242 -13.71 16.64 2.03
N LYS A 243 -12.45 16.35 1.75
CA LYS A 243 -11.74 17.10 0.71
C LYS A 243 -12.34 16.87 -0.67
N MET A 244 -12.68 15.63 -1.01
CA MET A 244 -13.37 15.33 -2.27
C MET A 244 -14.72 16.04 -2.35
N LYS A 245 -15.50 16.04 -1.26
CA LYS A 245 -16.78 16.74 -1.17
C LYS A 245 -16.66 18.24 -1.41
N GLU A 246 -15.65 18.90 -0.83
CA GLU A 246 -15.38 20.33 -1.06
C GLU A 246 -15.04 20.63 -2.52
N THR A 247 -14.28 19.77 -3.18
CA THR A 247 -13.81 20.03 -4.55
C THR A 247 -14.87 19.84 -5.64
N GLU A 248 -16.03 19.28 -5.30
CA GLU A 248 -17.17 19.07 -6.20
C GLU A 248 -18.17 20.24 -6.22
N ILE A 249 -18.05 21.17 -5.26
CA ILE A 249 -18.80 22.43 -5.19
C ILE A 249 -18.09 23.49 -6.03
#